data_AF-A0A9P6BC36-F1
#
_entry.id   AF-A0A9P6BC36-F1
#
_cell.length_a   1.000
_cell.length_b   1.000
_cell.length_c   1.000
_cell.angle_alpha   90.00
_cell.angle_beta   90.00
_cell.angle_gamma   90.00
#
_symmetry.space_group_name_H-M   'P 1'
#
loop_
_entity.id
_entity.type
_entity.pdbx_description
1 polymer ?
#
loop_
_entity_poly.entity_id
_entity_poly.type
_entity_poly.pdbx_seq_one_letter_code
_entity_poly.pdbx_strand_id
1 'polypeptide(L)'
;MNDNFIARDRVDMSVREFVKKFTTLQGPADAGTKEQMQAARFAVSGRLPNNKWASVNVENNCLSPAPASAEIEFTRDYDSLIGFGSALSKVKVDISVFPNPNPALNLKKDVHVTHTYHNSHSDQAETVSPHKVPNTMFGSFGARHNLRIFFPRLVSAARKKSDVETEELAGFYDHALRPAIDRVYPGTLHNWPGSFHTAQFRDMRRSGGFSNSSVILGRRSLDEFDAVLRELVDAEDTMAWAKDYFWGFEIRGLKQATKHRMGDETASQRELEHLLKEFEDPEETWYVDVGLEIGIKEKALAWMVRGHAAIVAEALGIDEAAANAIVAKTCFASDMSSCIEQLAGFRTALLSVGIDLAVYLQAYLSDKTQTYHIGGGINFRALSIMMALHGNPPIFCRNLLQVLQDASAVLDVLLRIEMR
;
A
#
# COMPACT_ATOMS: atom_id res chain seq x y z
N MET A 1 4.12 -35.92 -8.38
CA MET A 1 5.22 -35.47 -9.27
C MET A 1 6.48 -36.17 -8.82
N ASN A 2 7.26 -36.71 -9.75
CA ASN A 2 8.34 -37.67 -9.49
C ASN A 2 9.40 -37.16 -8.50
N ASP A 3 9.51 -37.83 -7.34
CA ASP A 3 10.63 -37.79 -6.38
C ASP A 3 11.88 -38.51 -6.94
N ASN A 4 12.28 -38.17 -8.17
CA ASN A 4 13.56 -38.57 -8.74
C ASN A 4 14.46 -37.34 -8.94
N PHE A 5 14.51 -36.46 -7.94
CA PHE A 5 15.67 -35.60 -7.78
C PHE A 5 16.83 -36.51 -7.38
N ILE A 6 17.68 -36.88 -8.35
CA ILE A 6 19.00 -37.48 -8.12
C ILE A 6 19.58 -36.81 -6.88
N ALA A 7 19.93 -37.59 -5.86
CA ALA A 7 20.62 -37.11 -4.66
C ALA A 7 21.97 -36.53 -5.09
N ARG A 8 21.96 -35.28 -5.56
CA ARG A 8 23.15 -34.52 -5.89
C ARG A 8 23.90 -34.37 -4.58
N ASP A 9 25.21 -34.57 -4.62
CA ASP A 9 26.11 -34.33 -3.49
C ASP A 9 25.98 -32.85 -3.09
N ARG A 10 25.17 -32.61 -2.06
CA ARG A 10 24.80 -31.28 -1.55
C ARG A 10 25.70 -30.92 -0.39
N VAL A 11 26.11 -29.66 -0.38
CA VAL A 11 26.85 -29.05 0.73
C VAL A 11 25.93 -28.01 1.35
N ASP A 12 25.45 -28.29 2.55
CA ASP A 12 24.65 -27.31 3.29
C ASP A 12 25.56 -26.20 3.80
N MET A 13 25.12 -24.95 3.62
CA MET A 13 25.83 -23.75 4.03
C MET A 13 24.87 -22.81 4.75
N SER A 14 25.34 -22.14 5.80
CA SER A 14 24.67 -20.95 6.31
C SER A 14 24.70 -19.83 5.27
N VAL A 15 23.84 -18.81 5.42
CA VAL A 15 23.85 -17.62 4.55
C VAL A 15 25.24 -16.96 4.55
N ARG A 16 25.89 -16.87 5.72
CA ARG A 16 27.23 -16.29 5.86
C ARG A 16 28.28 -17.08 5.10
N GLU A 17 28.25 -18.40 5.17
CA GLU A 17 29.19 -19.25 4.43
C GLU A 17 28.96 -19.16 2.92
N PHE A 18 27.69 -19.11 2.49
CA PHE A 18 27.33 -18.92 1.10
C PHE A 18 27.87 -17.58 0.57
N VAL A 19 27.64 -16.48 1.27
CA VAL A 19 28.15 -15.15 0.89
C VAL A 19 29.69 -15.13 0.88
N LYS A 20 30.34 -15.65 1.93
CA LYS A 20 31.81 -15.74 1.99
C LYS A 20 32.36 -16.55 0.81
N LYS A 21 31.70 -17.67 0.45
CA LYS A 21 32.09 -18.49 -0.68
C LYS A 21 31.91 -17.75 -2.01
N PHE A 22 30.81 -17.03 -2.19
CA PHE A 22 30.57 -16.18 -3.35
C PHE A 22 31.67 -15.12 -3.50
N THR A 23 31.97 -14.36 -2.44
CA THR A 23 33.03 -13.34 -2.45
C THR A 23 34.41 -13.95 -2.77
N THR A 24 34.69 -15.14 -2.23
CA THR A 24 35.94 -15.86 -2.54
C THR A 24 36.02 -16.27 -4.01
N LEU A 25 34.90 -16.73 -4.61
CA LEU A 25 34.85 -17.12 -6.01
C LEU A 25 34.89 -15.92 -6.97
N GLN A 26 34.38 -14.77 -6.54
CA GLN A 26 34.38 -13.54 -7.34
C GLN A 26 35.80 -13.02 -7.58
N GLY A 27 36.71 -13.23 -6.62
CA GLY A 27 38.09 -12.75 -6.70
C GLY A 27 38.18 -11.21 -6.62
N PRO A 28 39.36 -10.63 -6.91
CA PRO A 28 39.53 -9.18 -6.98
C PRO A 28 38.74 -8.57 -8.17
N ALA A 29 38.55 -7.26 -8.16
CA ALA A 29 37.73 -6.57 -9.18
C ALA A 29 38.26 -6.72 -10.62
N ASP A 30 39.56 -7.01 -10.78
CA ASP A 30 40.26 -7.27 -12.03
C ASP A 30 40.36 -8.76 -12.38
N ALA A 31 39.67 -9.64 -11.63
CA ALA A 31 39.65 -11.08 -11.90
C ALA A 31 39.16 -11.40 -13.32
N GLY A 32 39.70 -12.47 -13.89
CA GLY A 32 39.35 -12.93 -15.23
C GLY A 32 37.88 -13.32 -15.38
N THR A 33 37.43 -13.38 -16.63
CA THR A 33 36.04 -13.74 -16.98
C THR A 33 35.62 -15.10 -16.42
N LYS A 34 36.56 -16.03 -16.24
CA LYS A 34 36.30 -17.39 -15.75
C LYS A 34 35.88 -17.41 -14.28
N GLU A 35 36.57 -16.64 -13.45
CA GLU A 35 36.29 -16.48 -12.02
C GLU A 35 34.93 -15.81 -11.81
N GLN A 36 34.68 -14.72 -12.54
CA GLN A 36 33.39 -14.02 -12.52
C GLN A 36 32.22 -14.91 -12.96
N MET A 37 32.39 -15.69 -14.04
CA MET A 37 31.38 -16.65 -14.48
C MET A 37 31.15 -17.76 -13.47
N GLN A 38 32.20 -18.23 -12.78
CA GLN A 38 32.09 -19.24 -11.75
C GLN A 38 31.34 -18.70 -10.51
N ALA A 39 31.62 -17.46 -10.09
CA ALA A 39 30.91 -16.79 -9.02
C ALA A 39 29.43 -16.58 -9.37
N ALA A 40 29.12 -16.13 -10.58
CA ALA A 40 27.74 -15.96 -11.05
C ALA A 40 26.98 -17.30 -11.09
N ARG A 41 27.61 -18.38 -11.60
CA ARG A 41 27.04 -19.73 -11.58
C ARG A 41 26.75 -20.19 -10.14
N PHE A 42 27.68 -19.95 -9.22
CA PHE A 42 27.48 -20.28 -7.81
C PHE A 42 26.33 -19.47 -7.20
N ALA A 43 26.26 -18.16 -7.42
CA ALA A 43 25.20 -17.31 -6.87
C ALA A 43 23.80 -17.72 -7.35
N VAL A 44 23.66 -18.03 -8.65
CA VAL A 44 22.34 -18.31 -9.26
C VAL A 44 21.89 -19.76 -9.07
N SER A 45 22.83 -20.71 -8.98
CA SER A 45 22.49 -22.14 -8.94
C SER A 45 23.03 -22.89 -7.72
N GLY A 46 23.87 -22.28 -6.89
CA GLY A 46 24.61 -22.97 -5.84
C GLY A 46 25.74 -23.88 -6.35
N ARG A 47 25.99 -23.96 -7.67
CA ARG A 47 26.98 -24.90 -8.24
C ARG A 47 28.41 -24.52 -7.86
N LEU A 48 29.09 -25.44 -7.18
CA LEU A 48 30.48 -25.32 -6.77
C LEU A 48 31.46 -25.76 -7.89
N PRO A 49 32.73 -25.32 -7.85
CA PRO A 49 33.74 -25.71 -8.86
C PRO A 49 33.99 -27.22 -8.95
N ASN A 50 33.76 -27.95 -7.85
CA ASN A 50 33.90 -29.41 -7.78
C ASN A 50 32.64 -30.17 -8.23
N ASN A 51 31.71 -29.51 -8.92
CA ASN A 51 30.41 -30.05 -9.36
C ASN A 51 29.43 -30.46 -8.23
N LYS A 52 29.73 -30.14 -6.98
CA LYS A 52 28.74 -30.21 -5.89
C LYS A 52 27.79 -29.01 -5.94
N TRP A 53 26.71 -29.08 -5.16
CA TRP A 53 25.71 -28.02 -5.08
C TRP A 53 25.63 -27.51 -3.65
N ALA A 54 25.84 -26.22 -3.46
CA ALA A 54 25.55 -25.57 -2.19
C ALA A 54 24.04 -25.37 -2.04
N SER A 55 23.52 -25.68 -0.86
CA SER A 55 22.17 -25.32 -0.46
C SER A 55 22.26 -24.39 0.74
N VAL A 56 21.52 -23.28 0.72
CA VAL A 56 21.44 -22.40 1.88
C VAL A 56 20.49 -23.03 2.88
N ASN A 57 21.00 -23.40 4.05
CA ASN A 57 20.22 -23.89 5.16
C ASN A 57 20.06 -22.77 6.20
N VAL A 58 18.87 -22.16 6.23
CA VAL A 58 18.61 -21.00 7.10
C VAL A 58 18.43 -21.39 8.58
N GLU A 59 18.26 -22.67 8.89
CA GLU A 59 18.15 -23.18 10.26
C GLU A 59 19.37 -22.81 11.10
N ASN A 60 20.56 -22.88 10.48
CA ASN A 60 21.82 -22.50 11.12
C ASN A 60 21.92 -20.99 11.41
N ASN A 61 20.99 -20.20 10.91
CA ASN A 61 20.89 -18.76 11.11
C ASN A 61 19.67 -18.36 11.96
N CYS A 62 18.90 -19.32 12.46
CA CYS A 62 17.82 -19.03 13.39
C CYS A 62 18.37 -18.34 14.64
N LEU A 63 17.64 -17.34 15.11
CA LEU A 63 17.88 -16.79 16.43
C LEU A 63 17.62 -17.91 17.43
N SER A 64 18.65 -18.35 18.15
CA SER A 64 18.44 -19.19 19.33
C SER A 64 17.51 -18.44 20.29
N PRO A 65 16.62 -19.12 21.04
CA PRO A 65 15.95 -18.50 22.19
C PRO A 65 17.05 -17.89 23.06
N ALA A 66 17.09 -16.56 23.12
CA ALA A 66 18.32 -15.77 23.15
C ALA A 66 19.33 -16.13 24.27
N PRO A 67 20.65 -15.95 24.06
CA PRO A 67 21.49 -15.50 25.17
C PRO A 67 21.00 -14.11 25.60
N ALA A 68 20.87 -13.88 26.91
CA ALA A 68 20.21 -12.75 27.58
C ALA A 68 20.71 -11.31 27.27
N SER A 69 21.47 -11.08 26.19
CA SER A 69 22.19 -9.84 25.91
C SER A 69 21.78 -9.08 24.63
N ALA A 70 20.92 -9.65 23.76
CA ALA A 70 20.44 -8.93 22.58
C ALA A 70 19.06 -8.31 22.88
N GLU A 71 19.01 -6.98 22.97
CA GLU A 71 17.76 -6.24 23.15
C GLU A 71 16.95 -6.28 21.85
N ILE A 72 15.81 -6.98 21.87
CA ILE A 72 14.85 -6.97 20.77
C ILE A 72 14.02 -5.70 20.91
N GLU A 73 14.05 -4.86 19.88
CA GLU A 73 13.30 -3.61 19.85
C GLU A 73 11.95 -3.82 19.15
N PHE A 74 10.87 -3.41 19.81
CA PHE A 74 9.52 -3.43 19.28
C PHE A 74 9.00 -2.00 19.18
N THR A 75 8.60 -1.60 17.97
CA THR A 75 8.00 -0.29 17.75
C THR A 75 6.71 -0.41 16.98
N ARG A 76 5.67 0.31 17.42
CA ARG A 76 4.35 0.35 16.79
C ARG A 76 4.14 1.70 16.09
N ASP A 77 3.35 1.71 15.02
CA ASP A 77 2.90 2.92 14.34
C ASP A 77 1.49 2.76 13.76
N TYR A 78 0.83 3.88 13.52
CA TYR A 78 -0.38 3.94 12.69
C TYR A 78 0.01 4.49 11.32
N ASP A 79 -0.01 3.64 10.29
CA ASP A 79 0.50 3.99 8.96
C ASP A 79 -0.51 4.80 8.13
N SER A 80 -1.77 4.36 8.17
CA SER A 80 -2.83 4.89 7.33
C SER A 80 -4.19 4.79 8.03
N LEU A 81 -5.12 5.64 7.62
CA LEU A 81 -6.51 5.65 8.06
C LEU A 81 -7.39 5.70 6.82
N ILE A 82 -8.42 4.86 6.77
CA ILE A 82 -9.40 4.83 5.68
C ILE A 82 -10.79 4.89 6.30
N GLY A 83 -11.59 5.87 5.90
CA GLY A 83 -12.98 6.03 6.34
C GLY A 83 -13.92 6.17 5.15
N PHE A 84 -15.18 5.77 5.35
CA PHE A 84 -16.25 6.00 4.38
C PHE A 84 -17.47 6.55 5.08
N GLY A 85 -18.12 7.53 4.45
CA GLY A 85 -19.23 8.23 5.08
C GLY A 85 -20.20 8.88 4.12
N SER A 86 -21.40 9.16 4.60
CA SER A 86 -22.43 9.83 3.80
C SER A 86 -22.30 11.35 3.83
N ALA A 87 -21.49 11.93 4.72
CA ALA A 87 -21.43 13.38 4.87
C ALA A 87 -20.00 13.92 4.80
N LEU A 88 -19.82 15.03 4.08
CA LEU A 88 -18.54 15.73 4.02
C LEU A 88 -18.22 16.47 5.33
N SER A 89 -19.26 16.77 6.12
CA SER A 89 -19.18 17.43 7.44
C SER A 89 -18.25 16.72 8.43
N LYS A 90 -17.92 15.45 8.16
CA LYS A 90 -16.97 14.68 8.96
C LYS A 90 -15.58 15.31 9.00
N VAL A 91 -15.17 16.09 8.00
CA VAL A 91 -13.86 16.75 8.01
C VAL A 91 -13.93 18.04 8.83
N LYS A 92 -13.05 18.20 9.84
CA LYS A 92 -12.97 19.35 10.76
C LYS A 92 -12.09 20.50 10.28
N VAL A 93 -11.50 20.37 9.10
CA VAL A 93 -10.55 21.34 8.52
C VAL A 93 -11.02 21.83 7.15
N ASP A 94 -10.35 22.86 6.65
CA ASP A 94 -10.56 23.34 5.28
C ASP A 94 -10.11 22.26 4.28
N ILE A 95 -10.80 22.19 3.14
CA ILE A 95 -10.48 21.23 2.08
C ILE A 95 -10.08 21.97 0.81
N SER A 96 -9.15 21.37 0.06
CA SER A 96 -8.80 21.77 -1.30
C SER A 96 -9.58 20.92 -2.28
N VAL A 97 -10.51 21.51 -3.02
CA VAL A 97 -11.30 20.84 -4.05
C VAL A 97 -10.62 20.95 -5.41
N PHE A 98 -10.65 19.88 -6.20
CA PHE A 98 -10.10 19.84 -7.55
C PHE A 98 -11.23 19.99 -8.60
N PRO A 99 -11.36 21.14 -9.28
CA PRO A 99 -12.29 21.32 -10.39
C PRO A 99 -12.12 20.30 -11.52
N ASN A 100 -10.88 19.88 -11.77
CA ASN A 100 -10.54 18.84 -12.73
C ASN A 100 -9.75 17.72 -12.01
N PRO A 101 -10.42 16.69 -11.50
CA PRO A 101 -9.77 15.66 -10.71
C PRO A 101 -8.85 14.80 -11.60
N ASN A 102 -7.65 14.48 -11.09
CA ASN A 102 -6.68 13.68 -11.83
C ASN A 102 -7.05 12.19 -11.79
N PRO A 103 -7.39 11.55 -12.93
CA PRO A 103 -7.83 10.14 -12.95
C PRO A 103 -6.76 9.14 -12.50
N ALA A 104 -5.49 9.54 -12.45
CA ALA A 104 -4.40 8.70 -11.92
C ALA A 104 -4.47 8.52 -10.40
N LEU A 105 -5.20 9.39 -9.69
CA LEU A 105 -5.36 9.37 -8.22
C LEU A 105 -6.62 8.62 -7.77
N ASN A 106 -7.45 8.18 -8.71
CA ASN A 106 -8.65 7.38 -8.43
C ASN A 106 -8.28 6.05 -7.78
N LEU A 107 -9.18 5.53 -6.95
CA LEU A 107 -9.02 4.24 -6.31
C LEU A 107 -9.30 3.12 -7.32
N LYS A 108 -8.24 2.51 -7.85
CA LYS A 108 -8.32 1.44 -8.87
C LYS A 108 -7.96 0.06 -8.35
N LYS A 109 -7.30 -0.01 -7.18
CA LYS A 109 -6.80 -1.25 -6.59
C LYS A 109 -7.55 -1.54 -5.32
N ASP A 110 -7.66 -2.84 -5.03
CA ASP A 110 -8.22 -3.28 -3.77
C ASP A 110 -7.40 -2.76 -2.59
N VAL A 111 -8.14 -2.24 -1.62
CA VAL A 111 -7.65 -1.75 -0.32
C VAL A 111 -8.12 -2.65 0.81
N HIS A 112 -8.68 -3.83 0.49
CA HIS A 112 -9.04 -4.89 1.43
C HIS A 112 -10.04 -4.45 2.52
N VAL A 113 -10.82 -3.41 2.22
CA VAL A 113 -11.92 -2.91 3.05
C VAL A 113 -13.22 -2.99 2.27
N THR A 114 -14.32 -3.07 3.01
CA THR A 114 -15.66 -3.01 2.42
C THR A 114 -16.43 -1.83 2.97
N HIS A 115 -17.38 -1.34 2.18
CA HIS A 115 -18.33 -0.32 2.60
C HIS A 115 -19.72 -0.78 2.19
N THR A 116 -20.67 -0.59 3.10
CA THR A 116 -22.08 -0.89 2.88
C THR A 116 -22.81 0.42 2.63
N TYR A 117 -23.51 0.51 1.51
CA TYR A 117 -24.32 1.67 1.16
C TYR A 117 -25.72 1.22 0.74
N HIS A 118 -26.68 2.12 0.88
CA HIS A 118 -28.04 1.90 0.41
C HIS A 118 -28.14 2.42 -1.03
N ASN A 119 -28.31 1.50 -1.98
CA ASN A 119 -28.65 1.88 -3.35
C ASN A 119 -30.17 2.03 -3.42
N SER A 120 -30.71 3.23 -3.62
CA SER A 120 -32.17 3.39 -3.68
C SER A 120 -32.85 2.71 -4.88
N HIS A 121 -32.10 2.10 -5.81
CA HIS A 121 -32.65 1.18 -6.83
C HIS A 121 -32.91 -0.24 -6.33
N SER A 122 -32.28 -0.63 -5.22
CA SER A 122 -32.48 -1.93 -4.58
C SER A 122 -32.79 -1.70 -3.11
N ASP A 123 -33.95 -2.11 -2.62
CA ASP A 123 -34.33 -1.99 -1.19
C ASP A 123 -33.37 -2.73 -0.21
N GLN A 124 -32.25 -3.27 -0.69
CA GLN A 124 -31.21 -3.93 0.08
C GLN A 124 -29.93 -3.09 0.14
N ALA A 125 -29.31 -3.08 1.31
CA ALA A 125 -27.96 -2.56 1.47
C ALA A 125 -26.97 -3.43 0.69
N GLU A 126 -26.07 -2.82 -0.07
CA GLU A 126 -25.04 -3.52 -0.84
C GLU A 126 -23.68 -3.29 -0.19
N THR A 127 -22.98 -4.39 0.12
CA THR A 127 -21.59 -4.34 0.60
C THR A 127 -20.64 -4.56 -0.56
N VAL A 128 -19.79 -3.56 -0.84
CA VAL A 128 -18.87 -3.61 -1.97
C VAL A 128 -17.44 -3.28 -1.56
N SER A 129 -16.48 -3.73 -2.38
CA SER A 129 -15.12 -3.22 -2.31
C SER A 129 -15.08 -1.83 -2.97
N PRO A 130 -14.64 -0.76 -2.28
CA PRO A 130 -14.74 0.62 -2.78
C PRO A 130 -14.06 0.85 -4.13
N HIS A 131 -12.96 0.13 -4.41
CA HIS A 131 -12.24 0.23 -5.69
C HIS A 131 -13.04 -0.23 -6.92
N LYS A 132 -14.16 -0.94 -6.72
CA LYS A 132 -15.08 -1.38 -7.77
C LYS A 132 -16.19 -0.36 -8.04
N VAL A 133 -16.40 0.59 -7.15
CA VAL A 133 -17.36 1.67 -7.33
C VAL A 133 -16.71 2.80 -8.13
N PRO A 134 -17.38 3.31 -9.19
CA PRO A 134 -16.90 4.47 -9.90
C PRO A 134 -16.61 5.64 -8.97
N ASN A 135 -15.38 6.14 -9.00
CA ASN A 135 -14.92 7.16 -8.06
C ASN A 135 -13.97 8.17 -8.71
N THR A 136 -13.89 9.34 -8.12
CA THR A 136 -12.92 10.35 -8.51
C THR A 136 -12.31 11.05 -7.30
N MET A 137 -11.06 11.51 -7.46
CA MET A 137 -10.35 12.29 -6.45
C MET A 137 -10.93 13.69 -6.37
N PHE A 138 -11.88 13.91 -5.45
CA PHE A 138 -12.57 15.19 -5.31
C PHE A 138 -11.66 16.29 -4.77
N GLY A 139 -10.76 15.94 -3.84
CA GLY A 139 -9.93 16.93 -3.18
C GLY A 139 -8.93 16.33 -2.21
N SER A 140 -8.30 17.20 -1.44
CA SER A 140 -7.38 16.85 -0.36
C SER A 140 -7.58 17.76 0.83
N PHE A 141 -7.20 17.31 2.02
CA PHE A 141 -7.11 18.15 3.21
C PHE A 141 -5.82 17.83 3.98
N GLY A 142 -5.27 18.83 4.66
CA GLY A 142 -3.91 18.73 5.18
C GLY A 142 -2.87 18.30 4.11
N ALA A 143 -1.73 17.78 4.56
CA ALA A 143 -0.64 17.42 3.65
C ALA A 143 -0.73 15.99 3.07
N ARG A 144 -1.53 15.12 3.68
CA ARG A 144 -1.52 13.66 3.43
C ARG A 144 -2.91 13.04 3.35
N HIS A 145 -3.96 13.85 3.32
CA HIS A 145 -5.32 13.36 3.27
C HIS A 145 -5.89 13.50 1.86
N ASN A 146 -6.51 12.42 1.41
CA ASN A 146 -7.20 12.32 0.15
C ASN A 146 -8.70 12.25 0.42
N LEU A 147 -9.47 13.00 -0.37
CA LEU A 147 -10.91 13.00 -0.36
C LEU A 147 -11.43 12.51 -1.70
N ARG A 148 -12.21 11.44 -1.68
CA ARG A 148 -12.83 10.84 -2.87
C ARG A 148 -14.34 10.87 -2.75
N ILE A 149 -14.99 11.01 -3.90
CA ILE A 149 -16.43 10.83 -4.06
C ILE A 149 -16.66 9.56 -4.87
N PHE A 150 -17.61 8.74 -4.42
CA PHE A 150 -17.98 7.46 -5.00
C PHE A 150 -19.42 7.51 -5.50
N PHE A 151 -19.66 6.98 -6.70
CA PHE A 151 -20.93 7.04 -7.40
C PHE A 151 -21.51 5.63 -7.57
N PRO A 152 -22.25 5.11 -6.57
CA PRO A 152 -22.72 3.74 -6.56
C PRO A 152 -23.66 3.40 -7.72
N ARG A 153 -24.50 4.35 -8.15
CA ARG A 153 -25.45 4.12 -9.24
C ARG A 153 -24.80 3.97 -10.63
N LEU A 154 -23.49 4.20 -10.74
CA LEU A 154 -22.72 3.87 -11.95
C LEU A 154 -22.21 2.42 -11.98
N VAL A 155 -22.36 1.67 -10.88
CA VAL A 155 -22.04 0.25 -10.84
C VAL A 155 -23.01 -0.51 -11.73
N SER A 156 -22.50 -1.13 -12.79
CA SER A 156 -23.29 -1.95 -13.70
C SER A 156 -22.44 -3.05 -14.32
N ALA A 157 -23.08 -4.15 -14.74
CA ALA A 157 -22.39 -5.23 -15.45
C ALA A 157 -21.76 -4.78 -16.78
N ALA A 158 -22.25 -3.69 -17.38
CA ALA A 158 -21.72 -3.12 -18.62
C ALA A 158 -20.40 -2.35 -18.39
N ARG A 159 -20.20 -1.79 -17.19
CA ARG A 159 -19.03 -0.95 -16.88
C ARG A 159 -17.86 -1.81 -16.41
N LYS A 160 -16.78 -1.83 -17.20
CA LYS A 160 -15.57 -2.61 -16.91
C LYS A 160 -14.56 -1.91 -16.00
N LYS A 161 -14.70 -0.59 -15.80
CA LYS A 161 -13.75 0.24 -15.04
C LYS A 161 -14.50 1.06 -13.99
N SER A 162 -13.86 1.24 -12.83
CA SER A 162 -14.31 2.16 -11.77
C SER A 162 -13.89 3.62 -12.00
N ASP A 163 -13.59 3.99 -13.24
CA ASP A 163 -13.34 5.38 -13.61
C ASP A 163 -14.67 6.07 -13.94
N VAL A 164 -14.86 7.30 -13.45
CA VAL A 164 -15.93 8.21 -13.90
C VAL A 164 -15.56 8.76 -15.28
N GLU A 165 -16.48 8.73 -16.23
CA GLU A 165 -16.26 9.18 -17.61
C GLU A 165 -16.17 10.71 -17.68
N THR A 166 -15.56 11.23 -18.76
CA THR A 166 -15.32 12.67 -18.92
C THR A 166 -16.64 13.44 -18.98
N GLU A 167 -17.63 12.88 -19.68
CA GLU A 167 -18.96 13.45 -19.84
C GLU A 167 -19.73 13.48 -18.51
N GLU A 168 -19.58 12.45 -17.69
CA GLU A 168 -20.15 12.38 -16.34
C GLU A 168 -19.49 13.44 -15.43
N LEU A 169 -18.16 13.58 -15.46
CA LEU A 169 -17.45 14.62 -14.70
C LEU A 169 -17.83 16.03 -15.17
N ALA A 170 -18.03 16.22 -16.48
CA ALA A 170 -18.49 17.49 -17.04
C ALA A 170 -19.88 17.84 -16.51
N GLY A 171 -20.81 16.88 -16.58
CA GLY A 171 -22.16 17.05 -16.06
C GLY A 171 -22.18 17.35 -14.56
N PHE A 172 -21.44 16.57 -13.77
CA PHE A 172 -21.33 16.80 -12.33
C PHE A 172 -20.72 18.17 -12.00
N TYR A 173 -19.69 18.59 -12.72
CA TYR A 173 -19.07 19.89 -12.49
C TYR A 173 -20.01 21.05 -12.85
N ASP A 174 -20.57 21.03 -14.06
CA ASP A 174 -21.35 22.14 -14.62
C ASP A 174 -22.74 22.25 -13.98
N HIS A 175 -23.37 21.14 -13.58
CA HIS A 175 -24.74 21.11 -13.05
C HIS A 175 -24.85 20.96 -11.53
N ALA A 176 -23.85 20.39 -10.85
CA ALA A 176 -23.88 20.22 -9.39
C ALA A 176 -22.79 21.03 -8.68
N LEU A 177 -21.51 20.71 -8.91
CA LEU A 177 -20.41 21.27 -8.12
C LEU A 177 -20.32 22.79 -8.25
N ARG A 178 -20.23 23.32 -9.47
CA ARG A 178 -20.07 24.76 -9.68
C ARG A 178 -21.31 25.55 -9.22
N PRO A 179 -22.56 25.13 -9.49
CA PRO A 179 -23.73 25.76 -8.91
C PRO A 179 -23.81 25.68 -7.38
N ALA A 180 -23.35 24.58 -6.77
CA ALA A 180 -23.26 24.47 -5.30
C ALA A 180 -22.31 25.53 -4.71
N ILE A 181 -21.16 25.75 -5.37
CA ILE A 181 -20.24 26.82 -4.98
C ILE A 181 -20.88 28.20 -5.09
N ASP A 182 -21.61 28.49 -6.16
CA ASP A 182 -22.26 29.80 -6.35
C ASP A 182 -23.29 30.08 -5.25
N ARG A 183 -24.06 29.05 -4.85
CA ARG A 183 -25.05 29.16 -3.77
C ARG A 183 -24.41 29.37 -2.40
N VAL A 184 -23.38 28.60 -2.06
CA VAL A 184 -22.78 28.60 -0.71
C VAL A 184 -21.72 29.71 -0.54
N TYR A 185 -21.02 30.08 -1.61
CA TYR A 185 -19.99 31.10 -1.60
C TYR A 185 -20.25 32.18 -2.66
N PRO A 186 -21.35 32.95 -2.52
CA PRO A 186 -21.71 33.97 -3.49
C PRO A 186 -20.57 34.96 -3.68
N GLY A 187 -20.22 35.23 -4.93
CA GLY A 187 -19.15 36.16 -5.31
C GLY A 187 -17.74 35.55 -5.38
N THR A 188 -17.52 34.29 -4.97
CA THR A 188 -16.21 33.62 -5.12
C THR A 188 -16.05 32.86 -6.45
N LEU A 189 -17.13 32.77 -7.23
CA LEU A 189 -17.22 32.00 -8.46
C LEU A 189 -16.19 32.42 -9.53
N HIS A 190 -15.70 33.66 -9.46
CA HIS A 190 -14.63 34.16 -10.35
C HIS A 190 -13.30 33.41 -10.19
N ASN A 191 -13.08 32.74 -9.05
CA ASN A 191 -11.90 31.89 -8.81
C ASN A 191 -12.05 30.47 -9.38
N TRP A 192 -13.28 30.10 -9.77
CA TRP A 192 -13.61 28.79 -10.31
C TRP A 192 -13.63 28.82 -11.85
N PRO A 193 -13.20 27.73 -12.51
CA PRO A 193 -13.39 27.60 -13.96
C PRO A 193 -14.85 27.78 -14.37
N GLY A 194 -15.07 28.47 -15.50
CA GLY A 194 -16.42 28.73 -16.01
C GLY A 194 -17.17 27.46 -16.42
N SER A 195 -16.45 26.42 -16.84
CA SER A 195 -16.98 25.10 -17.14
C SER A 195 -15.94 24.01 -16.88
N PHE A 196 -16.34 22.75 -16.94
CA PHE A 196 -15.41 21.63 -16.82
C PHE A 196 -14.34 21.64 -17.92
N HIS A 197 -14.70 21.97 -19.15
CA HIS A 197 -13.75 22.11 -20.25
C HIS A 197 -12.69 23.20 -19.95
N THR A 198 -13.10 24.33 -19.37
CA THR A 198 -12.14 25.36 -18.91
C THR A 198 -11.26 24.84 -17.78
N ALA A 199 -11.80 24.04 -16.85
CA ALA A 199 -11.02 23.42 -15.79
C ALA A 199 -9.94 22.50 -16.35
N GLN A 200 -10.30 21.65 -17.32
CA GLN A 200 -9.35 20.77 -18.02
C GLN A 200 -8.24 21.56 -18.71
N PHE A 201 -8.60 22.57 -19.50
CA PHE A 201 -7.61 23.39 -20.20
C PHE A 201 -6.64 24.08 -19.23
N ARG A 202 -7.17 24.64 -18.12
CA ARG A 202 -6.37 25.29 -17.07
C ARG A 202 -5.42 24.33 -16.36
N ASP A 203 -5.84 23.07 -16.18
CA ASP A 203 -5.07 22.07 -15.44
C ASP A 203 -3.98 21.37 -16.25
N MET A 204 -3.99 21.48 -17.58
CA MET A 204 -2.96 20.87 -18.40
C MET A 204 -1.65 21.68 -18.37
N ARG A 205 -0.56 21.02 -17.95
CA ARG A 205 0.80 21.56 -18.08
C ARG A 205 1.25 21.50 -19.54
N ARG A 206 2.09 22.48 -19.95
CA ARG A 206 2.71 22.52 -21.29
C ARG A 206 3.46 21.24 -21.67
N SER A 207 4.00 20.51 -20.70
CA SER A 207 4.75 19.26 -20.90
C SER A 207 3.88 18.02 -21.06
N GLY A 208 2.55 18.15 -21.01
CA GLY A 208 1.64 17.03 -20.77
C GLY A 208 1.66 16.63 -19.29
N GLY A 209 0.51 16.68 -18.63
CA GLY A 209 0.37 16.36 -17.20
C GLY A 209 -0.58 17.31 -16.47
N PHE A 210 -1.03 16.92 -15.28
CA PHE A 210 -1.96 17.71 -14.47
C PHE A 210 -1.20 18.68 -13.56
N SER A 211 -1.64 19.92 -13.49
CA SER A 211 -1.21 20.89 -12.48
C SER A 211 -1.84 20.60 -11.12
N ASN A 212 -2.98 19.88 -11.09
CA ASN A 212 -3.82 19.63 -9.93
C ASN A 212 -4.24 20.96 -9.28
N SER A 213 -4.81 21.88 -10.08
CA SER A 213 -5.26 23.16 -9.50
C SER A 213 -6.41 22.90 -8.54
N SER A 214 -6.40 23.60 -7.42
CA SER A 214 -7.40 23.45 -6.37
C SER A 214 -7.96 24.78 -5.93
N VAL A 215 -9.16 24.73 -5.36
CA VAL A 215 -9.79 25.87 -4.69
C VAL A 215 -10.15 25.44 -3.27
N ILE A 216 -9.91 26.32 -2.30
CA ILE A 216 -10.13 26.01 -0.88
C ILE A 216 -11.59 26.27 -0.52
N LEU A 217 -12.23 25.29 0.12
CA LEU A 217 -13.50 25.45 0.83
C LEU A 217 -13.24 25.46 2.34
N GLY A 218 -13.81 26.44 3.02
CA GLY A 218 -13.67 26.61 4.45
C GLY A 218 -14.54 25.61 5.22
N ARG A 219 -14.02 25.07 6.33
CA ARG A 219 -14.72 24.08 7.18
C ARG A 219 -16.17 24.44 7.47
N ARG A 220 -16.41 25.71 7.79
CA ARG A 220 -17.72 26.22 8.25
C ARG A 220 -18.85 26.04 7.26
N SER A 221 -18.55 25.90 5.97
CA SER A 221 -19.58 25.76 4.93
C SER A 221 -19.65 24.35 4.34
N LEU A 222 -18.88 23.38 4.85
CA LEU A 222 -18.87 22.03 4.28
C LEU A 222 -20.23 21.33 4.41
N ASP A 223 -20.93 21.55 5.53
CA ASP A 223 -22.24 20.95 5.79
C ASP A 223 -23.29 21.50 4.82
N GLU A 224 -23.31 22.82 4.66
CA GLU A 224 -24.19 23.52 3.72
C GLU A 224 -23.85 23.16 2.27
N PHE A 225 -22.55 23.11 1.94
CA PHE A 225 -22.06 22.70 0.62
C PHE A 225 -22.48 21.29 0.25
N ASP A 226 -22.31 20.31 1.14
CA ASP A 226 -22.70 18.93 0.86
C ASP A 226 -24.23 18.81 0.72
N ALA A 227 -25.00 19.49 1.57
CA ALA A 227 -26.46 19.51 1.45
C ALA A 227 -26.94 20.10 0.12
N VAL A 228 -26.39 21.24 -0.30
CA VAL A 228 -26.71 21.88 -1.58
C VAL A 228 -26.25 21.03 -2.76
N LEU A 229 -25.08 20.40 -2.66
CA LEU A 229 -24.57 19.50 -3.70
C LEU A 229 -25.51 18.31 -3.90
N ARG A 230 -25.99 17.69 -2.82
CA ARG A 230 -27.00 16.62 -2.87
C ARG A 230 -28.30 17.10 -3.47
N GLU A 231 -28.82 18.25 -3.05
CA GLU A 231 -30.04 18.86 -3.60
C GLU A 231 -29.95 19.03 -5.13
N LEU A 232 -28.83 19.56 -5.63
CA LEU A 232 -28.63 19.78 -7.06
C LEU A 232 -28.51 18.48 -7.84
N VAL A 233 -27.81 17.48 -7.28
CA VAL A 233 -27.74 16.12 -7.86
C VAL A 233 -29.11 15.46 -7.91
N ASP A 234 -29.93 15.66 -6.88
CA ASP A 234 -31.27 15.06 -6.79
C ASP A 234 -32.29 15.74 -7.72
N ALA A 235 -32.16 17.05 -7.94
CA ALA A 235 -33.06 17.84 -8.77
C ALA A 235 -32.83 17.68 -10.28
N GLU A 236 -31.65 17.25 -10.72
CA GLU A 236 -31.30 17.11 -12.13
C GLU A 236 -31.47 15.67 -12.60
N ASP A 237 -32.45 15.43 -13.48
CA ASP A 237 -32.75 14.09 -14.01
C ASP A 237 -31.57 13.48 -14.76
N THR A 238 -30.78 14.30 -15.45
CA THR A 238 -29.57 13.83 -16.16
C THR A 238 -28.44 13.39 -15.21
N MET A 239 -28.53 13.72 -13.92
CA MET A 239 -27.61 13.30 -12.85
C MET A 239 -28.16 12.14 -12.00
N ALA A 240 -29.17 11.41 -12.48
CA ALA A 240 -29.69 10.22 -11.78
C ALA A 240 -28.62 9.19 -11.40
N TRP A 241 -27.50 9.17 -12.15
CA TRP A 241 -26.34 8.32 -11.90
C TRP A 241 -25.45 8.77 -10.73
N ALA A 242 -25.50 10.05 -10.36
CA ALA A 242 -24.68 10.63 -9.30
C ALA A 242 -25.38 10.58 -7.92
N LYS A 243 -26.68 10.27 -7.89
CA LYS A 243 -27.46 10.15 -6.65
C LYS A 243 -26.89 9.05 -5.75
N ASP A 244 -27.17 9.16 -4.45
CA ASP A 244 -26.66 8.27 -3.39
C ASP A 244 -25.13 8.22 -3.28
N TYR A 245 -24.41 9.24 -3.79
CA TYR A 245 -22.96 9.29 -3.65
C TYR A 245 -22.54 9.29 -2.18
N PHE A 246 -21.37 8.74 -1.91
CA PHE A 246 -20.73 8.75 -0.60
C PHE A 246 -19.28 9.22 -0.69
N TRP A 247 -18.73 9.60 0.45
CA TRP A 247 -17.38 10.13 0.61
C TRP A 247 -16.43 9.05 1.11
N GLY A 248 -15.20 9.04 0.59
CA GLY A 248 -14.10 8.28 1.16
C GLY A 248 -12.98 9.19 1.61
N PHE A 249 -12.51 8.95 2.82
CA PHE A 249 -11.47 9.68 3.51
C PHE A 249 -10.26 8.76 3.63
N GLU A 250 -9.08 9.28 3.30
CA GLU A 250 -7.87 8.48 3.37
C GLU A 250 -6.71 9.32 3.84
N ILE A 251 -5.98 8.85 4.86
CA ILE A 251 -4.68 9.38 5.26
C ILE A 251 -3.61 8.35 4.97
N ARG A 252 -2.52 8.75 4.31
CA ARG A 252 -1.41 7.83 4.00
C ARG A 252 -0.06 8.35 4.45
N GLY A 253 0.83 7.39 4.74
CA GLY A 253 2.26 7.63 4.89
C GLY A 253 2.66 8.15 6.27
N LEU A 254 1.88 7.86 7.31
CA LEU A 254 2.09 8.41 8.65
C LEU A 254 3.11 7.66 9.50
N LYS A 255 3.71 6.56 8.99
CA LYS A 255 4.64 5.67 9.73
C LYS A 255 5.59 6.36 10.72
N GLN A 256 6.27 7.43 10.28
CA GLN A 256 7.26 8.11 11.12
C GLN A 256 6.64 9.12 12.09
N ALA A 257 5.44 9.61 11.80
CA ALA A 257 4.76 10.61 12.62
C ALA A 257 4.06 9.99 13.83
N THR A 258 3.65 8.72 13.76
CA THR A 258 2.85 8.01 14.77
C THR A 258 3.64 6.93 15.51
N LYS A 259 4.97 6.92 15.35
CA LYS A 259 5.85 5.87 15.86
C LYS A 259 5.98 5.95 17.39
N HIS A 260 5.73 4.85 18.09
CA HIS A 260 5.79 4.76 19.54
C HIS A 260 6.23 3.37 20.01
N ARG A 261 6.76 3.26 21.24
CA ARG A 261 7.22 1.98 21.80
C ARG A 261 6.04 1.06 22.08
N MET A 262 6.24 -0.25 21.87
CA MET A 262 5.26 -1.25 22.28
C MET A 262 5.10 -1.22 23.81
N GLY A 263 3.85 -1.27 24.28
CA GLY A 263 3.51 -1.19 25.71
C GLY A 263 3.36 0.23 26.28
N ASP A 264 3.65 1.27 25.49
CA ASP A 264 3.33 2.66 25.85
C ASP A 264 1.91 3.01 25.39
N GLU A 265 0.91 2.61 26.19
CA GLU A 265 -0.51 2.84 25.87
C GLU A 265 -0.88 4.32 25.84
N THR A 266 -0.19 5.16 26.62
CA THR A 266 -0.42 6.61 26.60
C THR A 266 0.00 7.22 25.27
N ALA A 267 1.21 6.88 24.79
CA ALA A 267 1.66 7.32 23.48
C ALA A 267 0.76 6.78 22.37
N SER A 268 0.38 5.51 22.45
CA SER A 268 -0.55 4.90 21.49
C SER A 268 -1.86 5.67 21.38
N GLN A 269 -2.52 5.93 22.52
CA GLN A 269 -3.77 6.64 22.55
C GLN A 269 -3.62 8.06 21.98
N ARG A 270 -2.54 8.77 22.36
CA ARG A 270 -2.26 10.11 21.84
C ARG A 270 -2.04 10.12 20.32
N GLU A 271 -1.30 9.17 19.77
CA GLU A 271 -1.06 9.10 18.32
C GLU A 271 -2.35 8.73 17.55
N LEU A 272 -3.22 7.90 18.14
CA LEU A 272 -4.54 7.60 17.57
C LEU A 272 -5.46 8.83 17.61
N GLU A 273 -5.50 9.55 18.72
CA GLU A 273 -6.25 10.81 18.83
C GLU A 273 -5.74 11.85 17.83
N HIS A 274 -4.42 11.94 17.65
CA HIS A 274 -3.83 12.82 16.65
C HIS A 274 -4.21 12.43 15.21
N LEU A 275 -4.31 11.12 14.93
CA LEU A 275 -4.78 10.59 13.64
C LEU A 275 -6.25 10.96 13.37
N LEU A 276 -7.08 10.92 14.41
CA LEU A 276 -8.53 11.16 14.31
C LEU A 276 -8.93 12.63 14.49
N LYS A 277 -7.99 13.51 14.89
CA LYS A 277 -8.29 14.91 15.26
C LYS A 277 -9.01 15.71 14.17
N GLU A 278 -8.79 15.35 12.90
CA GLU A 278 -9.37 16.05 11.74
C GLU A 278 -10.76 15.53 11.38
N PHE A 279 -11.31 14.56 12.13
CA PHE A 279 -12.62 13.96 11.87
C PHE A 279 -13.62 14.11 13.02
N GLU A 280 -14.90 14.28 12.68
CA GLU A 280 -16.04 14.10 13.59
C GLU A 280 -16.40 12.61 13.72
N ASP A 281 -16.95 12.26 14.89
CA ASP A 281 -17.24 10.91 15.43
C ASP A 281 -17.31 9.75 14.41
N PRO A 282 -16.52 8.66 14.61
CA PRO A 282 -16.45 7.52 13.68
C PRO A 282 -17.62 6.53 13.82
N GLU A 283 -18.88 6.99 13.90
CA GLU A 283 -20.06 6.11 13.83
C GLU A 283 -20.19 5.36 12.47
N GLU A 284 -19.35 5.72 11.49
CA GLU A 284 -19.27 5.12 10.17
C GLU A 284 -18.10 4.11 10.06
N THR A 285 -17.86 3.56 8.87
CA THR A 285 -16.85 2.50 8.70
C THR A 285 -15.44 3.10 8.60
N TRP A 286 -14.61 2.89 9.63
CA TRP A 286 -13.21 3.31 9.69
C TRP A 286 -12.26 2.13 9.88
N TYR A 287 -11.10 2.22 9.23
CA TYR A 287 -10.03 1.22 9.28
C TYR A 287 -8.69 1.92 9.49
N VAL A 288 -7.83 1.33 10.32
CA VAL A 288 -6.48 1.84 10.62
C VAL A 288 -5.47 0.77 10.31
N ASP A 289 -4.41 1.13 9.58
CA ASP A 289 -3.24 0.26 9.45
C ASP A 289 -2.35 0.40 10.68
N VAL A 290 -2.29 -0.66 11.48
CA VAL A 290 -1.38 -0.77 12.62
C VAL A 290 -0.14 -1.56 12.21
N GLY A 291 1.02 -0.90 12.26
CA GLY A 291 2.31 -1.53 11.99
C GLY A 291 3.05 -1.89 13.28
N LEU A 292 3.69 -3.06 13.31
CA LEU A 292 4.67 -3.46 14.31
C LEU A 292 6.00 -3.73 13.61
N GLU A 293 7.04 -3.02 14.02
CA GLU A 293 8.42 -3.23 13.60
C GLU A 293 9.22 -3.95 14.70
N ILE A 294 9.94 -4.99 14.32
CA ILE A 294 10.76 -5.80 15.21
C ILE A 294 12.20 -5.74 14.71
N GLY A 295 13.11 -5.32 15.58
CA GLY A 295 14.52 -5.11 15.27
C GLY A 295 15.46 -5.75 16.27
N ILE A 296 16.66 -6.09 15.80
CA ILE A 296 17.81 -6.35 16.65
C ILE A 296 18.95 -5.55 16.05
N LYS A 297 19.62 -4.75 16.88
CA LYS A 297 20.75 -3.92 16.45
C LYS A 297 21.85 -4.76 15.80
N GLU A 298 22.41 -4.25 14.71
CA GLU A 298 23.48 -4.88 13.92
C GLU A 298 23.09 -6.26 13.34
N LYS A 299 21.80 -6.43 13.00
CA LYS A 299 21.24 -7.65 12.40
C LYS A 299 20.33 -7.34 11.22
N ALA A 300 20.31 -8.29 10.29
CA ALA A 300 19.30 -8.39 9.26
C ALA A 300 18.36 -9.55 9.60
N LEU A 301 17.12 -9.22 9.97
CA LEU A 301 16.09 -10.21 10.30
C LEU A 301 15.30 -10.62 9.05
N ALA A 302 14.86 -11.87 9.02
CA ALA A 302 13.97 -12.38 7.99
C ALA A 302 12.92 -13.35 8.58
N TRP A 303 11.73 -13.35 8.02
CA TRP A 303 10.65 -14.24 8.39
C TRP A 303 10.90 -15.66 7.86
N MET A 304 10.79 -16.68 8.71
CA MET A 304 10.80 -18.07 8.27
C MET A 304 9.41 -18.54 7.87
N VAL A 305 9.31 -19.25 6.75
CA VAL A 305 8.04 -19.80 6.25
C VAL A 305 7.35 -20.69 7.27
N ARG A 306 8.11 -21.57 7.96
CA ARG A 306 7.55 -22.47 8.98
C ARG A 306 6.91 -21.73 10.17
N GLY A 307 7.25 -20.46 10.38
CA GLY A 307 6.72 -19.64 11.47
C GLY A 307 5.43 -18.89 11.12
N HIS A 308 4.95 -18.95 9.87
CA HIS A 308 3.81 -18.15 9.40
C HIS A 308 2.54 -18.40 10.23
N ALA A 309 2.20 -19.67 10.51
CA ALA A 309 1.03 -19.99 11.31
C ALA A 309 1.12 -19.43 12.74
N ALA A 310 2.30 -19.52 13.39
CA ALA A 310 2.51 -18.96 14.72
C ALA A 310 2.37 -17.42 14.72
N ILE A 311 2.88 -16.75 13.69
CA ILE A 311 2.75 -15.29 13.56
C ILE A 311 1.27 -14.90 13.38
N VAL A 312 0.53 -15.63 12.55
CA VAL A 312 -0.91 -15.39 12.35
C VAL A 312 -1.70 -15.64 13.63
N ALA A 313 -1.40 -16.72 14.36
CA ALA A 313 -2.03 -17.04 15.63
C ALA A 313 -1.85 -15.92 16.65
N GLU A 314 -0.60 -15.45 16.82
CA GLU A 314 -0.27 -14.38 17.77
C GLU A 314 -0.89 -13.03 17.36
N ALA A 315 -0.78 -12.65 16.08
CA ALA A 315 -1.29 -11.37 15.60
C ALA A 315 -2.82 -11.25 15.71
N LEU A 316 -3.54 -12.37 15.53
CA LEU A 316 -5.00 -12.39 15.56
C LEU A 316 -5.59 -12.87 16.89
N GLY A 317 -4.75 -13.33 17.83
CA GLY A 317 -5.21 -13.91 19.09
C GLY A 317 -6.04 -15.19 18.92
N ILE A 318 -5.72 -16.00 17.91
CA ILE A 318 -6.43 -17.26 17.59
C ILE A 318 -5.55 -18.48 17.87
N ASP A 319 -6.16 -19.67 17.94
CA ASP A 319 -5.40 -20.90 18.10
C ASP A 319 -4.59 -21.28 16.85
N GLU A 320 -3.58 -22.13 17.05
CA GLU A 320 -2.66 -22.55 15.99
C GLU A 320 -3.36 -23.36 14.88
N ALA A 321 -4.43 -24.10 15.20
CA ALA A 321 -5.15 -24.87 14.19
C ALA A 321 -5.93 -23.96 13.23
N ALA A 322 -6.59 -22.93 13.77
CA ALA A 322 -7.25 -21.89 12.99
C ALA A 322 -6.23 -21.11 12.13
N ALA A 323 -5.08 -20.75 12.70
CA ALA A 323 -4.01 -20.09 11.94
C ALA A 323 -3.46 -20.95 10.80
N ASN A 324 -3.22 -22.25 11.05
CA ASN A 324 -2.82 -23.19 10.00
C ASN A 324 -3.88 -23.30 8.89
N ALA A 325 -5.17 -23.29 9.25
CA ALA A 325 -6.24 -23.29 8.27
C ALA A 325 -6.21 -22.03 7.39
N ILE A 326 -5.88 -20.85 7.94
CA ILE A 326 -5.70 -19.61 7.17
C ILE A 326 -4.51 -19.73 6.22
N VAL A 327 -3.36 -20.18 6.71
CA VAL A 327 -2.13 -20.35 5.91
C VAL A 327 -2.35 -21.31 4.73
N ALA A 328 -3.24 -22.30 4.89
CA ALA A 328 -3.60 -23.24 3.84
C ALA A 328 -4.62 -22.71 2.81
N LYS A 329 -5.25 -21.54 3.04
CA LYS A 329 -6.24 -20.97 2.11
C LYS A 329 -5.58 -20.28 0.92
N THR A 330 -6.32 -20.18 -0.17
CA THR A 330 -5.89 -19.45 -1.39
C THR A 330 -5.80 -17.94 -1.21
N CYS A 331 -6.41 -17.38 -0.14
CA CYS A 331 -6.27 -15.97 0.21
C CYS A 331 -4.94 -15.65 0.89
N PHE A 332 -4.19 -16.66 1.32
CA PHE A 332 -2.86 -16.53 1.87
C PHE A 332 -1.82 -16.61 0.74
N ALA A 333 -0.95 -15.60 0.66
CA ALA A 333 0.16 -15.58 -0.28
C ALA A 333 1.48 -15.42 0.47
N SER A 334 2.42 -16.32 0.18
CA SER A 334 3.80 -16.25 0.67
C SER A 334 4.64 -15.37 -0.26
N ASP A 335 5.31 -14.37 0.31
CA ASP A 335 6.13 -13.40 -0.43
C ASP A 335 7.62 -13.73 -0.21
N MET A 336 8.17 -14.58 -1.08
CA MET A 336 9.55 -15.08 -0.98
C MET A 336 10.58 -13.94 -0.93
N SER A 337 11.51 -14.03 0.01
CA SER A 337 12.59 -13.06 0.22
C SER A 337 13.89 -13.55 -0.40
N SER A 338 14.52 -12.70 -1.22
CA SER A 338 15.86 -12.95 -1.81
C SER A 338 16.01 -14.30 -2.54
N CYS A 339 14.92 -14.82 -3.09
CA CYS A 339 14.86 -16.14 -3.74
C CYS A 339 15.28 -17.32 -2.83
N ILE A 340 15.18 -17.16 -1.51
CA ILE A 340 15.40 -18.22 -0.52
C ILE A 340 14.04 -18.75 -0.11
N GLU A 341 13.66 -19.94 -0.57
CA GLU A 341 12.32 -20.52 -0.36
C GLU A 341 11.93 -20.67 1.12
N GLN A 342 12.92 -20.79 2.01
CA GLN A 342 12.70 -20.93 3.45
C GLN A 342 12.40 -19.58 4.14
N LEU A 343 12.65 -18.45 3.45
CA LEU A 343 12.45 -17.10 3.96
C LEU A 343 11.38 -16.37 3.15
N ALA A 344 10.29 -16.01 3.79
CA ALA A 344 9.23 -15.28 3.13
C ALA A 344 8.44 -14.45 4.12
N GLY A 345 8.03 -13.26 3.69
CA GLY A 345 6.88 -12.60 4.28
C GLY A 345 5.59 -13.31 3.86
N PHE A 346 4.46 -12.73 4.20
CA PHE A 346 3.17 -13.19 3.71
C PHE A 346 2.14 -12.08 3.72
N ARG A 347 1.01 -12.30 3.05
CA ARG A 347 -0.20 -11.49 3.14
C ARG A 347 -1.45 -12.35 3.09
N THR A 348 -2.51 -11.92 3.76
CA THR A 348 -3.80 -12.59 3.71
C THR A 348 -4.95 -11.62 3.91
N ALA A 349 -6.01 -11.79 3.11
CA ALA A 349 -7.29 -11.09 3.30
C ALA A 349 -8.16 -11.88 4.27
N LEU A 350 -8.54 -11.26 5.38
CA LEU A 350 -9.19 -11.92 6.53
C LEU A 350 -10.72 -11.88 6.48
N LEU A 351 -11.31 -10.98 5.70
CA LEU A 351 -12.76 -10.93 5.47
C LEU A 351 -13.33 -12.28 5.01
N SER A 352 -12.57 -13.04 4.21
CA SER A 352 -12.97 -14.38 3.73
C SER A 352 -12.87 -15.50 4.77
N VAL A 353 -12.40 -15.17 5.98
CA VAL A 353 -12.17 -16.10 7.08
C VAL A 353 -13.15 -15.86 8.23
N GLY A 354 -13.83 -14.70 8.27
CA GLY A 354 -14.82 -14.37 9.31
C GLY A 354 -14.19 -13.99 10.65
N ILE A 355 -13.01 -13.36 10.61
CA ILE A 355 -12.37 -12.79 11.80
C ILE A 355 -12.70 -11.31 11.84
N ASP A 356 -13.50 -10.89 12.83
CA ASP A 356 -14.00 -9.51 12.94
C ASP A 356 -12.94 -8.54 13.50
N LEU A 357 -11.78 -9.03 13.94
CA LEU A 357 -10.70 -8.20 14.49
C LEU A 357 -9.96 -7.40 13.43
N ALA A 358 -9.80 -7.96 12.23
CA ALA A 358 -8.97 -7.39 11.16
C ALA A 358 -9.45 -7.86 9.79
N VAL A 359 -9.28 -7.01 8.78
CA VAL A 359 -9.66 -7.29 7.38
C VAL A 359 -8.48 -7.71 6.52
N TYR A 360 -7.25 -7.36 6.93
CA TYR A 360 -6.02 -7.68 6.21
C TYR A 360 -4.83 -7.82 7.15
N LEU A 361 -3.94 -8.76 6.86
CA LEU A 361 -2.69 -8.98 7.59
C LEU A 361 -1.54 -9.18 6.61
N GLN A 362 -0.41 -8.53 6.86
CA GLN A 362 0.80 -8.69 6.06
C GLN A 362 2.05 -8.68 6.93
N ALA A 363 2.97 -9.60 6.66
CA ALA A 363 4.32 -9.61 7.23
C ALA A 363 5.35 -9.43 6.10
N TYR A 364 6.28 -8.49 6.26
CA TYR A 364 7.32 -8.18 5.28
C TYR A 364 8.59 -7.63 5.94
N LEU A 365 9.61 -7.31 5.14
CA LEU A 365 10.91 -6.80 5.61
C LEU A 365 11.05 -5.30 5.32
N SER A 366 11.84 -4.57 6.13
CA SER A 366 12.12 -3.14 5.91
C SER A 366 13.16 -2.87 4.79
N ASP A 367 13.74 -3.92 4.22
CA ASP A 367 14.77 -3.86 3.15
C ASP A 367 14.28 -3.10 1.89
N LYS A 368 12.96 -2.97 1.70
CA LYS A 368 12.37 -2.19 0.62
C LYS A 368 12.65 -0.69 0.73
N THR A 369 12.93 -0.16 1.92
CA THR A 369 13.03 1.30 2.16
C THR A 369 14.05 2.01 1.28
N GLN A 370 15.22 1.40 1.03
CA GLN A 370 16.29 1.99 0.21
C GLN A 370 15.98 2.02 -1.28
N THR A 371 15.00 1.23 -1.71
CA THR A 371 14.60 1.10 -3.12
C THR A 371 13.16 1.55 -3.34
N TYR A 372 12.52 2.14 -2.33
CA TYR A 372 11.14 2.55 -2.39
C TYR A 372 11.02 3.91 -3.09
N HIS A 373 10.20 3.98 -4.15
CA HIS A 373 9.95 5.21 -4.89
C HIS A 373 8.44 5.43 -5.04
N ILE A 374 7.93 6.45 -4.34
CA ILE A 374 6.49 6.75 -4.23
C ILE A 374 5.85 7.10 -5.60
N GLY A 375 6.63 7.65 -6.54
CA GLY A 375 6.13 8.12 -7.84
C GLY A 375 6.18 7.12 -9.00
N GLY A 376 6.58 5.86 -8.80
CA GLY A 376 6.77 4.88 -9.87
C GLY A 376 5.75 3.74 -9.84
N GLY A 377 4.97 3.57 -10.92
CA GLY A 377 4.04 2.43 -11.05
C GLY A 377 4.72 1.07 -11.26
N ILE A 378 6.04 1.08 -11.43
CA ILE A 378 6.89 -0.10 -11.59
C ILE A 378 7.83 -0.14 -10.39
N ASN A 379 7.83 -1.26 -9.65
CA ASN A 379 8.74 -1.48 -8.53
C ASN A 379 10.18 -1.20 -9.01
N PHE A 380 10.98 -0.46 -8.24
CA PHE A 380 12.40 -0.17 -8.56
C PHE A 380 13.26 -1.44 -8.72
N ARG A 381 12.73 -2.63 -8.41
CA ARG A 381 13.37 -3.92 -8.68
C ARG A 381 13.06 -4.48 -10.08
N ALA A 382 12.25 -3.80 -10.89
CA ALA A 382 11.90 -4.26 -12.23
C ALA A 382 12.90 -3.71 -13.26
N LEU A 383 13.49 -4.63 -14.01
CA LEU A 383 14.36 -4.34 -15.13
C LEU A 383 13.54 -4.37 -16.42
N SER A 384 13.44 -3.24 -17.13
CA SER A 384 12.84 -3.24 -18.47
C SER A 384 13.77 -3.93 -19.48
N ILE A 385 13.22 -4.45 -20.59
CA ILE A 385 14.02 -5.05 -21.67
C ILE A 385 15.05 -4.05 -22.19
N MET A 386 14.67 -2.78 -22.37
CA MET A 386 15.60 -1.73 -22.81
C MET A 386 16.74 -1.56 -21.82
N MET A 387 16.46 -1.52 -20.51
CA MET A 387 17.51 -1.45 -19.49
C MET A 387 18.41 -2.68 -19.51
N ALA A 388 17.85 -3.88 -19.73
CA ALA A 388 18.60 -5.13 -19.84
C ALA A 388 19.55 -5.16 -21.05
N LEU A 389 19.19 -4.49 -22.15
CA LEU A 389 20.00 -4.41 -23.37
C LEU A 389 21.09 -3.33 -23.31
N HIS A 390 20.99 -2.37 -22.38
CA HIS A 390 21.93 -1.25 -22.28
C HIS A 390 23.05 -1.50 -21.26
N GLY A 391 24.16 -2.05 -21.77
CA GLY A 391 25.40 -2.33 -21.02
C GLY A 391 25.48 -3.77 -20.53
N ASN A 392 26.69 -4.24 -20.21
CA ASN A 392 26.91 -5.58 -19.65
C ASN A 392 27.92 -5.52 -18.48
N PRO A 393 27.48 -5.68 -17.21
CA PRO A 393 26.07 -5.76 -16.79
C PRO A 393 25.32 -4.45 -17.07
N PRO A 394 23.98 -4.44 -17.09
CA PRO A 394 23.20 -3.20 -17.20
C PRO A 394 23.60 -2.15 -16.17
N ILE A 395 23.65 -0.86 -16.56
CA ILE A 395 23.98 0.25 -15.63
C ILE A 395 23.08 0.22 -14.40
N PHE A 396 21.78 0.01 -14.62
CA PHE A 396 20.80 -0.10 -13.56
C PHE A 396 21.14 -1.20 -12.53
N CYS A 397 21.55 -2.39 -12.98
CA CYS A 397 21.90 -3.49 -12.09
C CYS A 397 23.14 -3.15 -11.25
N ARG A 398 24.12 -2.44 -11.82
CA ARG A 398 25.29 -1.96 -11.05
C ARG A 398 24.87 -0.95 -9.98
N ASN A 399 24.04 0.02 -10.34
CA ASN A 399 23.58 1.03 -9.39
C ASN A 399 22.73 0.39 -8.28
N LEU A 400 21.85 -0.56 -8.62
CA LEU A 400 21.07 -1.31 -7.65
C LEU A 400 21.98 -2.11 -6.70
N LEU A 401 22.99 -2.80 -7.23
CA LEU A 401 23.96 -3.53 -6.41
C LEU A 401 24.70 -2.58 -5.47
N GLN A 402 25.17 -1.44 -5.96
CA GLN A 402 25.87 -0.44 -5.13
C GLN A 402 24.98 0.05 -3.99
N VAL A 403 23.73 0.42 -4.27
CA VAL A 403 22.76 0.85 -3.24
C VAL A 403 22.57 -0.23 -2.17
N LEU A 404 22.46 -1.50 -2.57
CA LEU A 404 22.32 -2.61 -1.63
C LEU A 404 23.60 -2.84 -0.80
N GLN A 405 24.78 -2.67 -1.40
CA GLN A 405 26.06 -2.76 -0.69
C GLN A 405 26.22 -1.64 0.34
N ASP A 406 25.94 -0.40 -0.06
CA ASP A 406 25.99 0.77 0.83
C ASP A 406 25.01 0.60 1.99
N ALA A 407 23.79 0.15 1.71
CA ALA A 407 22.77 -0.16 2.70
C ALA A 407 23.23 -1.25 3.69
N SER A 408 23.81 -2.34 3.18
CA SER A 408 24.26 -3.48 4.00
C SER A 408 25.34 -3.12 5.04
N ALA A 409 26.06 -2.02 4.82
CA ALA A 409 27.11 -1.57 5.72
C ALA A 409 26.59 -0.74 6.90
N VAL A 410 25.39 -0.16 6.79
CA VAL A 410 24.91 0.87 7.74
C VAL A 410 23.49 0.63 8.24
N LEU A 411 22.74 -0.32 7.67
CA LEU A 411 21.33 -0.56 8.00
C LEU A 411 21.10 -1.95 8.54
N ASP A 412 20.28 -2.00 9.59
CA ASP A 412 19.61 -3.21 10.03
C ASP A 412 18.38 -3.49 9.17
N VAL A 413 18.03 -4.77 9.02
CA VAL A 413 16.78 -5.18 8.37
C VAL A 413 15.80 -5.59 9.46
N LEU A 414 14.70 -4.86 9.52
CA LEU A 414 13.63 -5.05 10.49
C LEU A 414 12.57 -5.97 9.89
N LEU A 415 11.93 -6.74 10.77
CA LEU A 415 10.69 -7.41 10.45
C LEU A 415 9.53 -6.43 10.63
N ARG A 416 8.54 -6.48 9.76
CA ARG A 416 7.31 -5.71 9.91
C ARG A 416 6.09 -6.61 9.79
N ILE A 417 5.16 -6.46 10.74
CA ILE A 417 3.78 -6.95 10.63
C ILE A 417 2.88 -5.73 10.51
N GLU A 418 1.89 -5.80 9.64
CA GLU A 418 0.91 -4.74 9.40
C GLU A 418 -0.48 -5.38 9.38
N MET A 419 -1.38 -4.86 10.20
CA MET A 419 -2.75 -5.33 10.34
C MET A 419 -3.71 -4.17 10.13
N ARG A 420 -4.81 -4.42 9.43
CA ARG A 420 -5.88 -3.45 9.20
C ARG A 420 -7.18 -3.89 9.81
#